data_AF-A0A2T6LW28-F1
#
_entry.id   AF-A0A2T6LW28-F1
#
_cell.length_a   1.000
_cell.length_b   1.000
_cell.length_c   1.000
_cell.angle_alpha   90.00
_cell.angle_beta   90.00
_cell.angle_gamma   90.00
#
_symmetry.space_group_name_H-M   'P 1'
#
loop_
_entity.id
_entity.type
_entity.pdbx_description
1 polymer ?
#
loop_
_entity_poly.entity_id
_entity_poly.type
_entity_poly.pdbx_seq_one_letter_code
_entity_poly.pdbx_strand_id
1 'polypeptide(L)'
;MKHVAVLAGDTPGLAQFRANNPLETDWAAFRNGGQDRYAELADALDVRQRGICAFCESKLVTDIPTPARQIEHWIPKSNNGHPDHLITFGIANLHASCLGGSKPHLAPPFGTAGLTGNNMSCGQKKGEADPDGIALAERPYRPTELPIAPPIFSVELDGRLDVNADAVMAGLSQARIKATVTYLGLNCERLNPSYSSGWGKGLAGVA
;
A
#
# COMPACT_ATOMS: atom_id res chain seq x y z
N MET A 1 2.90 -9.17 3.95
CA MET A 1 2.54 -8.74 2.59
C MET A 1 2.23 -9.99 1.79
N LYS A 2 1.06 -10.02 1.14
CA LYS A 2 0.51 -11.19 0.45
C LYS A 2 0.52 -10.99 -1.06
N HIS A 3 0.34 -12.07 -1.80
CA HIS A 3 -0.02 -11.98 -3.20
C HIS A 3 -1.29 -11.15 -3.40
N VAL A 4 -1.19 -10.10 -4.21
CA VAL A 4 -2.32 -9.33 -4.72
C VAL A 4 -2.39 -9.57 -6.21
N ALA A 5 -3.41 -10.30 -6.62
CA ALA A 5 -3.62 -10.54 -8.04
C ALA A 5 -4.27 -9.31 -8.70
N VAL A 6 -3.85 -9.04 -9.94
CA VAL A 6 -4.38 -7.96 -10.75
C VAL A 6 -5.88 -8.19 -11.02
N LEU A 7 -6.62 -7.11 -11.21
CA LEU A 7 -7.96 -7.17 -11.79
C LEU A 7 -7.90 -7.80 -13.19
N ALA A 8 -8.97 -8.51 -13.60
CA ALA A 8 -9.01 -9.18 -14.89
C ALA A 8 -9.01 -8.21 -16.09
N GLY A 9 -9.38 -6.95 -15.87
CA GLY A 9 -9.43 -5.90 -16.87
C GLY A 9 -9.93 -4.60 -16.25
N ASP A 10 -9.90 -3.53 -17.04
CA ASP A 10 -10.34 -2.19 -16.62
C ASP A 10 -11.80 -2.23 -16.13
N THR A 11 -12.11 -1.44 -15.12
CA THR A 11 -13.51 -1.16 -14.80
C THR A 11 -14.16 -0.36 -15.93
N PRO A 12 -15.49 -0.46 -16.15
CA PRO A 12 -16.20 0.35 -17.14
C PRO A 12 -15.79 1.83 -17.17
N GLY A 13 -15.71 2.49 -16.02
CA GLY A 13 -15.30 3.89 -15.94
C GLY A 13 -13.85 4.16 -16.35
N LEU A 14 -12.92 3.24 -16.03
CA LEU A 14 -11.52 3.35 -16.46
C LEU A 14 -11.38 3.07 -17.97
N ALA A 15 -12.07 2.05 -18.47
CA ALA A 15 -12.08 1.68 -19.88
C ALA A 15 -12.60 2.83 -20.75
N GLN A 16 -13.74 3.43 -20.36
CA GLN A 16 -14.31 4.57 -21.05
C GLN A 16 -13.38 5.79 -21.02
N PHE A 17 -12.76 6.08 -19.85
CA PHE A 17 -11.84 7.20 -19.74
C PHE A 17 -10.63 7.04 -20.67
N ARG A 18 -10.02 5.85 -20.71
CA ARG A 18 -8.87 5.57 -21.59
C ARG A 18 -9.25 5.61 -23.06
N ALA A 19 -10.43 5.13 -23.44
CA ALA A 19 -10.92 5.21 -24.82
C ALA A 19 -11.10 6.66 -25.29
N ASN A 20 -11.61 7.53 -24.41
CA ASN A 20 -11.83 8.95 -24.72
C ASN A 20 -10.55 9.80 -24.62
N ASN A 21 -9.55 9.34 -23.85
CA ASN A 21 -8.33 10.08 -23.55
C ASN A 21 -7.08 9.19 -23.71
N PRO A 22 -6.78 8.70 -24.92
CA PRO A 22 -5.79 7.65 -25.14
C PRO A 22 -4.35 8.04 -24.79
N LEU A 23 -4.04 9.34 -24.75
CA LEU A 23 -2.70 9.88 -24.45
C LEU A 23 -2.67 10.67 -23.13
N GLU A 24 -3.75 10.64 -22.34
CA GLU A 24 -3.78 11.35 -21.06
C GLU A 24 -2.81 10.72 -20.07
N THR A 25 -2.14 11.56 -19.29
CA THR A 25 -1.17 11.16 -18.28
C THR A 25 -1.47 11.73 -16.89
N ASP A 26 -2.40 12.68 -16.79
CA ASP A 26 -2.82 13.31 -15.55
C ASP A 26 -3.89 12.47 -14.82
N TRP A 27 -3.47 11.86 -13.71
CA TRP A 27 -4.38 11.14 -12.81
C TRP A 27 -5.52 12.02 -12.27
N ALA A 28 -5.30 13.34 -12.09
CA ALA A 28 -6.32 14.24 -11.61
C ALA A 28 -7.47 14.40 -12.61
N ALA A 29 -7.20 14.35 -13.91
CA ALA A 29 -8.24 14.32 -14.94
C ALA A 29 -9.19 13.12 -14.75
N PHE A 30 -8.65 11.93 -14.47
CA PHE A 30 -9.47 10.76 -14.14
C PHE A 30 -10.21 10.94 -12.81
N ARG A 31 -9.49 11.29 -11.74
CA ARG A 31 -10.03 11.37 -10.37
C ARG A 31 -11.11 12.44 -10.21
N ASN A 32 -10.96 13.58 -10.86
CA ASN A 32 -11.82 14.75 -10.64
C ASN A 32 -12.93 14.88 -11.70
N GLY A 33 -12.78 14.26 -12.88
CA GLY A 33 -13.69 14.42 -14.02
C GLY A 33 -14.99 13.59 -14.00
N GLY A 34 -15.45 13.16 -12.82
CA GLY A 34 -16.71 12.43 -12.62
C GLY A 34 -16.68 11.58 -11.35
N GLN A 35 -17.66 11.74 -10.45
CA GLN A 35 -17.59 11.17 -9.09
C GLN A 35 -17.67 9.63 -9.03
N ASP A 36 -18.11 8.96 -10.09
CA ASP A 36 -18.43 7.53 -10.01
C ASP A 36 -17.28 6.60 -10.44
N ARG A 37 -16.41 7.00 -11.36
CA ARG A 37 -15.36 6.10 -11.92
C ARG A 37 -14.18 5.82 -10.99
N TYR A 38 -13.79 6.80 -10.17
CA TYR A 38 -12.73 6.58 -9.17
C TYR A 38 -13.23 5.66 -8.06
N ALA A 39 -14.46 5.87 -7.59
CA ALA A 39 -15.08 5.02 -6.58
C ALA A 39 -15.23 3.58 -7.10
N GLU A 40 -15.74 3.41 -8.31
CA GLU A 40 -15.85 2.12 -9.00
C GLU A 40 -14.50 1.37 -9.06
N LEU A 41 -13.44 2.05 -9.49
CA LEU A 41 -12.10 1.43 -9.57
C LEU A 41 -11.55 1.09 -8.17
N ALA A 42 -11.75 1.97 -7.19
CA ALA A 42 -11.33 1.74 -5.81
C ALA A 42 -12.07 0.54 -5.19
N ASP A 43 -13.38 0.40 -5.43
CA ASP A 43 -14.19 -0.73 -4.99
C ASP A 43 -13.75 -2.04 -5.65
N ALA A 44 -13.53 -2.03 -6.96
CA ALA A 44 -13.07 -3.22 -7.68
C ALA A 44 -11.72 -3.73 -7.13
N LEU A 45 -10.76 -2.81 -6.93
CA LEU A 45 -9.46 -3.14 -6.33
C LEU A 45 -9.60 -3.65 -4.89
N ASP A 46 -10.44 -3.03 -4.08
CA ASP A 46 -10.66 -3.42 -2.68
C ASP A 46 -11.29 -4.81 -2.57
N VAL A 47 -12.33 -5.11 -3.36
CA VAL A 47 -12.96 -6.43 -3.45
C VAL A 47 -11.93 -7.47 -3.91
N ARG A 48 -11.15 -7.16 -4.95
CA ARG A 48 -10.10 -8.05 -5.46
C ARG A 48 -9.05 -8.37 -4.40
N GLN A 49 -8.72 -7.38 -3.57
CA GLN A 49 -7.78 -7.50 -2.46
C GLN A 49 -8.37 -8.05 -1.18
N ARG A 50 -9.70 -8.29 -1.14
CA ARG A 50 -10.45 -8.77 0.03
C ARG A 50 -10.43 -7.78 1.19
N GLY A 51 -10.59 -6.49 0.92
CA GLY A 51 -10.81 -5.47 1.96
C GLY A 51 -9.55 -5.06 2.73
N ILE A 52 -8.34 -5.35 2.22
CA ILE A 52 -7.08 -5.04 2.90
C ILE A 52 -6.09 -4.31 1.99
N CYS A 53 -5.23 -3.50 2.61
CA CYS A 53 -4.15 -2.78 1.94
C CYS A 53 -3.20 -3.75 1.23
N ALA A 54 -2.85 -3.47 -0.02
CA ALA A 54 -1.93 -4.29 -0.81
C ALA A 54 -0.52 -4.42 -0.20
N PHE A 55 -0.15 -3.49 0.66
CA PHE A 55 1.20 -3.36 1.21
C PHE A 55 1.28 -3.83 2.66
N CYS A 56 0.63 -3.10 3.58
CA CYS A 56 0.69 -3.37 5.02
C CYS A 56 -0.41 -4.30 5.54
N GLU A 57 -1.32 -4.77 4.68
CA GLU A 57 -2.43 -5.67 5.03
C GLU A 57 -3.41 -5.19 6.10
N SER A 58 -3.33 -3.92 6.51
CA SER A 58 -4.37 -3.31 7.35
C SER A 58 -5.71 -3.33 6.61
N LYS A 59 -6.79 -3.62 7.34
CA LYS A 59 -8.16 -3.52 6.82
C LYS A 59 -8.42 -2.13 6.26
N LEU A 60 -9.04 -2.04 5.10
CA LEU A 60 -9.37 -0.78 4.41
C LEU A 60 -10.76 -0.23 4.77
N VAL A 61 -11.47 -0.93 5.66
CA VAL A 61 -12.73 -0.49 6.24
C VAL A 61 -12.49 0.29 7.53
N THR A 62 -13.37 1.26 7.80
CA THR A 62 -13.42 2.00 9.06
C THR A 62 -14.81 1.87 9.66
N ASP A 63 -14.91 2.13 10.96
CA ASP A 63 -16.20 2.18 11.68
C ASP A 63 -17.03 3.45 11.35
N ILE A 64 -16.51 4.32 10.48
CA ILE A 64 -17.20 5.51 9.94
C ILE A 64 -17.49 5.34 8.43
N PRO A 65 -18.44 6.11 7.86
CA PRO A 65 -18.94 5.91 6.49
C PRO A 65 -17.93 6.12 5.34
N THR A 66 -16.69 6.49 5.65
CA THR A 66 -15.68 6.80 4.64
C THR A 66 -14.57 5.75 4.66
N PRO A 67 -14.42 4.91 3.62
CA PRO A 67 -13.33 3.94 3.54
C PRO A 67 -11.96 4.60 3.72
N ALA A 68 -11.10 4.04 4.59
CA ALA A 68 -9.73 4.53 4.78
C ALA A 68 -8.77 3.99 3.72
N ARG A 69 -9.14 4.22 2.45
CA ARG A 69 -8.41 3.69 1.29
C ARG A 69 -8.19 4.73 0.20
N GLN A 70 -7.19 4.47 -0.61
CA GLN A 70 -6.85 5.20 -1.83
C GLN A 70 -6.34 4.23 -2.90
N ILE A 71 -6.38 4.66 -4.16
CA ILE A 71 -5.68 3.97 -5.24
C ILE A 71 -4.23 4.44 -5.22
N GLU A 72 -3.30 3.49 -5.12
CA GLU A 72 -1.86 3.72 -5.15
C GLU A 72 -1.25 3.08 -6.38
N HIS A 73 -0.31 3.79 -7.00
CA HIS A 73 0.50 3.29 -8.10
C HIS A 73 1.78 2.61 -7.60
N TRP A 74 2.12 1.41 -8.07
CA TRP A 74 3.40 0.76 -7.72
C TRP A 74 4.60 1.51 -8.31
N ILE A 75 4.56 1.83 -9.61
CA ILE A 75 5.44 2.79 -10.25
C ILE A 75 4.76 4.15 -10.14
N PRO A 76 5.37 5.18 -9.54
CA PRO A 76 4.76 6.50 -9.39
C PRO A 76 4.29 7.07 -10.72
N LYS A 77 3.12 7.73 -10.72
CA LYS A 77 2.54 8.40 -11.91
C LYS A 77 3.46 9.45 -12.55
N SER A 78 4.35 10.06 -11.75
CA SER A 78 5.36 10.99 -12.27
C SER A 78 6.41 10.29 -13.14
N ASN A 79 6.64 8.99 -12.90
CA ASN A 79 7.59 8.14 -13.60
C ASN A 79 8.95 8.83 -13.83
N ASN A 80 9.56 9.31 -12.73
CA ASN A 80 10.82 10.06 -12.75
C ASN A 80 10.80 11.30 -13.68
N GLY A 81 9.63 11.95 -13.82
CA GLY A 81 9.43 13.12 -14.69
C GLY A 81 8.99 12.79 -16.12
N HIS A 82 8.80 11.51 -16.45
CA HIS A 82 8.37 11.03 -17.76
C HIS A 82 7.02 10.31 -17.68
N PRO A 83 5.93 11.02 -17.36
CA PRO A 83 4.63 10.39 -17.15
C PRO A 83 4.16 9.63 -18.41
N ASP A 84 3.60 8.44 -18.21
CA ASP A 84 3.13 7.56 -19.27
C ASP A 84 1.70 7.10 -18.96
N HIS A 85 0.79 7.25 -19.91
CA HIS A 85 -0.60 6.81 -19.80
C HIS A 85 -0.75 5.32 -19.41
N LEU A 86 0.13 4.44 -19.87
CA LEU A 86 0.14 3.01 -19.52
C LEU A 86 0.58 2.77 -18.09
N ILE A 87 1.38 3.66 -17.50
CA ILE A 87 1.78 3.59 -16.10
C ILE A 87 0.70 4.23 -15.21
N THR A 88 0.20 5.40 -15.61
CA THR A 88 -0.82 6.15 -14.85
C THR A 88 -2.16 5.41 -14.80
N PHE A 89 -2.58 4.78 -15.90
CA PHE A 89 -3.89 4.15 -16.04
C PHE A 89 -3.82 2.63 -16.30
N GLY A 90 -2.62 2.04 -16.27
CA GLY A 90 -2.45 0.61 -16.40
C GLY A 90 -2.82 -0.12 -15.12
N ILE A 91 -3.84 -0.96 -15.20
CA ILE A 91 -4.40 -1.72 -14.09
C ILE A 91 -3.40 -2.59 -13.32
N ALA A 92 -2.37 -3.09 -13.99
CA ALA A 92 -1.30 -3.87 -13.36
C ALA A 92 -0.40 -3.03 -12.43
N ASN A 93 -0.50 -1.70 -12.49
CA ASN A 93 0.21 -0.75 -11.66
C ASN A 93 -0.64 -0.22 -10.50
N LEU A 94 -1.95 -0.53 -10.45
CA LEU A 94 -2.90 0.07 -9.50
C LEU A 94 -3.26 -0.90 -8.37
N HIS A 95 -3.25 -0.40 -7.14
CA HIS A 95 -3.56 -1.16 -5.94
C HIS A 95 -4.45 -0.37 -4.99
N ALA A 96 -5.35 -1.04 -4.27
CA ALA A 96 -6.00 -0.43 -3.11
C ALA A 96 -5.01 -0.38 -1.94
N SER A 97 -4.80 0.81 -1.38
CA SER A 97 -3.85 1.05 -0.29
C SER A 97 -4.52 1.80 0.85
N CYS A 98 -3.98 1.65 2.06
CA CYS A 98 -4.35 2.50 3.18
C CYS A 98 -3.87 3.95 2.97
N LEU A 99 -4.29 4.85 3.86
CA LEU A 99 -3.91 6.27 3.84
C LEU A 99 -2.47 6.53 4.27
N GLY A 100 -1.72 5.49 4.68
CA GLY A 100 -0.28 5.56 4.90
C GLY A 100 0.18 6.48 6.03
N GLY A 101 -0.71 6.93 6.92
CA GLY A 101 -0.42 7.94 7.95
C GLY A 101 -0.66 9.39 7.51
N SER A 102 -1.09 9.64 6.26
CA SER A 102 -1.29 11.00 5.72
C SER A 102 -2.40 11.83 6.39
N LYS A 103 -3.20 11.22 7.27
CA LYS A 103 -4.27 11.88 8.03
C LYS A 103 -3.89 11.94 9.51
N PRO A 104 -3.09 12.94 9.94
CA PRO A 104 -2.50 12.94 11.28
C PRO A 104 -3.54 13.03 12.42
N HIS A 105 -4.75 13.51 12.13
CA HIS A 105 -5.86 13.58 13.07
C HIS A 105 -6.60 12.24 13.28
N LEU A 106 -6.35 11.23 12.44
CA LEU A 106 -6.92 9.89 12.61
C LEU A 106 -6.04 9.04 13.53
N ALA A 107 -6.68 8.14 14.26
CA ALA A 107 -5.97 7.13 15.04
C ALA A 107 -5.23 6.11 14.12
N PRO A 108 -4.20 5.44 14.63
CA PRO A 108 -3.64 4.25 14.00
C PRO A 108 -4.73 3.17 13.72
N PRO A 109 -4.59 2.36 12.66
CA PRO A 109 -3.47 2.34 11.72
C PRO A 109 -3.59 3.40 10.61
N PHE A 110 -4.66 4.19 10.52
CA PHE A 110 -4.90 5.04 9.35
C PHE A 110 -4.19 6.39 9.41
N GLY A 111 -4.09 6.96 10.61
CA GLY A 111 -3.38 8.20 10.89
C GLY A 111 -2.24 8.03 11.88
N THR A 112 -1.83 9.13 12.49
CA THR A 112 -0.68 9.20 13.40
C THR A 112 -1.01 9.94 14.70
N ALA A 113 -2.30 10.06 15.04
CA ALA A 113 -2.73 10.77 16.24
C ALA A 113 -2.10 10.14 17.49
N GLY A 114 -1.41 10.94 18.30
CA GLY A 114 -0.78 10.49 19.54
C GLY A 114 0.54 9.75 19.38
N LEU A 115 1.09 9.66 18.16
CA LEU A 115 2.41 9.08 17.87
C LEU A 115 3.47 10.16 17.65
N THR A 116 4.74 9.80 17.79
CA THR A 116 5.87 10.72 17.55
C THR A 116 6.73 10.24 16.38
N GLY A 117 7.52 11.13 15.78
CA GLY A 117 8.40 10.78 14.67
C GLY A 117 7.69 10.48 13.35
N ASN A 118 8.42 9.88 12.40
CA ASN A 118 7.91 9.59 11.06
C ASN A 118 7.16 8.25 11.03
N ASN A 119 5.83 8.32 10.97
CA ASN A 119 4.94 7.16 10.90
C ASN A 119 4.32 6.93 9.52
N MET A 120 4.96 7.44 8.45
CA MET A 120 4.51 7.16 7.09
C MET A 120 4.84 5.73 6.67
N SER A 121 3.93 5.08 5.94
CA SER A 121 4.16 3.77 5.29
C SER A 121 3.40 3.64 3.98
N CYS A 122 3.57 2.51 3.31
CA CYS A 122 2.90 2.18 2.05
C CYS A 122 3.20 3.26 1.00
N GLY A 123 2.20 3.65 0.21
CA GLY A 123 2.33 4.73 -0.77
C GLY A 123 2.90 6.03 -0.21
N GLN A 124 2.58 6.39 1.04
CA GLN A 124 3.07 7.65 1.63
C GLN A 124 4.56 7.62 1.95
N LYS A 125 5.10 6.48 2.39
CA LYS A 125 6.55 6.33 2.61
C LYS A 125 7.31 6.22 1.31
N LYS A 126 6.77 5.44 0.37
CA LYS A 126 7.31 5.25 -0.97
C LYS A 126 7.42 6.58 -1.72
N GLY A 127 6.37 7.40 -1.67
CA GLY A 127 6.31 8.66 -2.41
C GLY A 127 6.51 8.46 -3.91
N GLU A 128 7.40 9.29 -4.47
CA GLU A 128 7.74 9.29 -5.90
C GLU A 128 8.97 8.42 -6.23
N ALA A 129 9.45 7.59 -5.30
CA ALA A 129 10.55 6.67 -5.57
C ALA A 129 10.08 5.52 -6.47
N ASP A 130 10.60 5.46 -7.69
CA ASP A 130 10.37 4.36 -8.62
C ASP A 130 11.19 3.11 -8.22
N PRO A 131 10.54 1.99 -7.86
CA PRO A 131 11.26 0.79 -7.49
C PRO A 131 11.92 0.10 -8.70
N ASP A 132 11.46 0.35 -9.93
CA ASP A 132 12.01 -0.31 -11.12
C ASP A 132 13.35 0.30 -11.58
N GLY A 133 13.74 1.46 -11.04
CA GLY A 133 15.10 2.00 -11.14
C GLY A 133 16.13 1.28 -10.25
N ILE A 134 15.69 0.39 -9.35
CA ILE A 134 16.57 -0.38 -8.45
C ILE A 134 16.91 -1.73 -9.10
N ALA A 135 18.17 -2.16 -8.98
CA ALA A 135 18.60 -3.47 -9.46
C ALA A 135 17.72 -4.59 -8.88
N LEU A 136 17.32 -5.56 -9.70
CA LEU A 136 16.36 -6.61 -9.32
C LEU A 136 16.73 -7.34 -8.03
N ALA A 137 18.03 -7.56 -7.78
CA ALA A 137 18.54 -8.23 -6.58
C ALA A 137 18.17 -7.50 -5.26
N GLU A 138 17.98 -6.18 -5.33
CA GLU A 138 17.71 -5.30 -4.18
C GLU A 138 16.33 -4.62 -4.28
N ARG A 139 15.62 -4.80 -5.39
CA ARG A 139 14.31 -4.20 -5.64
C ARG A 139 13.26 -4.76 -4.65
N PRO A 140 12.44 -3.91 -3.99
CA PRO A 140 11.33 -4.40 -3.19
C PRO A 140 10.37 -5.27 -4.02
N TYR A 141 9.69 -6.21 -3.37
CA TYR A 141 8.71 -7.05 -4.04
C TYR A 141 7.42 -6.29 -4.34
N ARG A 142 6.96 -6.35 -5.59
CA ARG A 142 5.61 -5.91 -5.96
C ARG A 142 4.59 -6.91 -5.40
N PRO A 143 3.41 -6.47 -4.94
CA PRO A 143 2.36 -7.37 -4.46
C PRO A 143 2.01 -8.53 -5.41
N THR A 144 2.11 -8.32 -6.72
CA THR A 144 1.80 -9.32 -7.75
C THR A 144 2.90 -10.35 -7.95
N GLU A 145 4.13 -10.08 -7.50
CA GLU A 145 5.28 -11.01 -7.58
C GLU A 145 5.29 -12.01 -6.41
N LEU A 146 4.51 -11.76 -5.37
CA LEU A 146 4.55 -12.56 -4.15
C LEU A 146 3.84 -13.90 -4.32
N PRO A 147 4.29 -14.97 -3.62
CA PRO A 147 3.58 -16.24 -3.59
C PRO A 147 2.32 -16.13 -2.71
N ILE A 148 1.41 -17.08 -2.86
CA ILE A 148 0.26 -17.23 -1.95
C ILE A 148 0.73 -17.70 -0.56
N ALA A 149 1.74 -18.58 -0.54
CA ALA A 149 2.38 -19.09 0.66
C ALA A 149 3.82 -19.52 0.33
N PRO A 150 4.77 -19.49 1.29
CA PRO A 150 4.61 -18.99 2.66
C PRO A 150 4.58 -17.45 2.73
N PRO A 151 4.12 -16.84 3.85
CA PRO A 151 4.21 -15.40 4.06
C PRO A 151 5.66 -14.91 3.96
N ILE A 152 5.90 -13.73 3.39
CA ILE A 152 7.28 -13.24 3.21
C ILE A 152 7.90 -12.65 4.48
N PHE A 153 7.07 -12.32 5.47
CA PHE A 153 7.51 -11.74 6.73
C PHE A 153 7.23 -12.69 7.89
N SER A 154 8.18 -12.78 8.82
CA SER A 154 7.91 -13.19 10.19
C SER A 154 7.49 -11.95 11.01
N VAL A 155 6.83 -12.19 12.14
CA VAL A 155 6.48 -11.14 13.10
C VAL A 155 7.18 -11.47 14.40
N GLU A 156 8.04 -10.56 14.85
CA GLU A 156 8.74 -10.64 16.12
C GLU A 156 7.79 -10.39 17.30
N LEU A 157 8.23 -10.70 18.52
CA LEU A 157 7.43 -10.51 19.73
C LEU A 157 6.98 -9.06 19.97
N ASP A 158 7.78 -8.10 19.51
CA ASP A 158 7.48 -6.67 19.61
C ASP A 158 6.58 -6.16 18.45
N GLY A 159 6.16 -7.04 17.54
CA GLY A 159 5.36 -6.70 16.36
C GLY A 159 6.16 -6.26 15.14
N ARG A 160 7.50 -6.22 15.23
CA ARG A 160 8.37 -5.89 14.09
C ARG A 160 8.32 -6.98 13.03
N LEU A 161 8.26 -6.59 11.76
CA LEU A 161 8.41 -7.49 10.63
C LEU A 161 9.90 -7.80 10.39
N ASP A 162 10.20 -9.08 10.19
CA ASP A 162 11.50 -9.56 9.72
C ASP A 162 11.32 -10.54 8.55
N VAL A 163 12.44 -11.02 8.03
CA VAL A 163 12.49 -11.99 6.93
C VAL A 163 11.95 -13.34 7.41
N ASN A 164 10.95 -13.87 6.72
CA ASN A 164 10.53 -15.25 6.94
C ASN A 164 11.53 -16.22 6.31
N ALA A 165 12.15 -17.08 7.13
CA ALA A 165 13.05 -18.13 6.68
C ALA A 165 12.39 -19.10 5.67
N ASP A 166 11.09 -19.41 5.85
CA ASP A 166 10.36 -20.29 4.94
C ASP A 166 10.23 -19.68 3.54
N ALA A 167 10.06 -18.36 3.46
CA ALA A 167 10.01 -17.67 2.17
C ALA A 167 11.37 -17.71 1.46
N VAL A 168 12.46 -17.60 2.22
CA VAL A 168 13.82 -17.74 1.67
C VAL A 168 14.07 -19.17 1.19
N MET A 169 13.67 -20.19 1.96
CA MET A 169 13.74 -21.59 1.54
C MET A 169 12.87 -21.86 0.30
N ALA A 170 11.76 -21.15 0.14
CA ALA A 170 10.92 -21.18 -1.06
C ALA A 170 11.48 -20.38 -2.25
N GLY A 171 12.70 -19.82 -2.14
CA GLY A 171 13.42 -19.17 -3.23
C GLY A 171 13.26 -17.66 -3.32
N LEU A 172 12.63 -17.01 -2.33
CA LEU A 172 12.57 -15.55 -2.29
C LEU A 172 13.89 -14.95 -1.81
N SER A 173 14.26 -13.79 -2.36
CA SER A 173 15.45 -13.06 -1.95
C SER A 173 15.24 -12.39 -0.60
N GLN A 174 16.08 -12.77 0.37
CA GLN A 174 16.16 -12.09 1.67
C GLN A 174 16.40 -10.58 1.51
N ALA A 175 17.26 -10.17 0.57
CA ALA A 175 17.56 -8.77 0.33
C ALA A 175 16.32 -7.99 -0.14
N ARG A 176 15.56 -8.57 -1.07
CA ARG A 176 14.31 -7.96 -1.57
C ARG A 176 13.23 -7.91 -0.50
N ILE A 177 13.12 -8.92 0.38
CA ILE A 177 12.20 -8.90 1.52
C ILE A 177 12.53 -7.74 2.46
N LYS A 178 13.81 -7.57 2.83
CA LYS A 178 14.28 -6.43 3.64
C LYS A 178 14.03 -5.10 2.96
N ALA A 179 14.33 -5.00 1.67
CA ALA A 179 14.07 -3.81 0.87
C ALA A 179 12.58 -3.46 0.86
N THR A 180 11.68 -4.46 0.80
CA THR A 180 10.23 -4.26 0.86
C THR A 180 9.80 -3.60 2.16
N VAL A 181 10.30 -4.07 3.31
CA VAL A 181 10.02 -3.47 4.63
C VAL A 181 10.49 -2.02 4.69
N THR A 182 11.71 -1.73 4.23
CA THR A 182 12.30 -0.38 4.24
C THR A 182 11.58 0.57 3.29
N TYR A 183 11.39 0.15 2.04
CA TYR A 183 10.77 0.94 0.97
C TYR A 183 9.34 1.36 1.33
N LEU A 184 8.57 0.44 1.92
CA LEU A 184 7.19 0.71 2.34
C LEU A 184 7.08 1.18 3.79
N GLY A 185 8.17 1.26 4.56
CA GLY A 185 8.17 1.71 5.96
C GLY A 185 7.28 0.88 6.87
N LEU A 186 7.28 -0.45 6.71
CA LEU A 186 6.30 -1.32 7.37
C LEU A 186 6.54 -1.48 8.89
N ASN A 187 7.76 -1.23 9.36
CA ASN A 187 8.13 -1.24 10.78
C ASN A 187 8.00 0.14 11.42
N CYS A 188 6.82 0.76 11.32
CA CYS A 188 6.51 2.01 12.00
C CYS A 188 5.50 1.80 13.15
N GLU A 189 5.48 2.73 14.10
CA GLU A 189 4.68 2.63 15.33
C GLU A 189 3.18 2.50 15.03
N ARG A 190 2.67 3.21 14.01
CA ARG A 190 1.24 3.11 13.63
C ARG A 190 0.80 1.72 13.13
N LEU A 191 1.73 0.90 12.66
CA LEU A 191 1.46 -0.45 12.18
C LEU A 191 1.75 -1.50 13.26
N ASN A 192 2.36 -1.11 14.37
CA ASN A 192 2.72 -2.02 15.44
C ASN A 192 1.49 -2.30 16.32
N PRO A 193 1.02 -3.56 16.40
CA PRO A 193 -0.14 -3.92 17.21
C PRO A 193 0.04 -3.59 18.69
N SER A 194 1.28 -3.66 19.22
CA SER A 194 1.62 -3.34 20.62
C SER A 194 1.29 -1.91 21.04
N TYR A 195 1.21 -0.98 20.07
CA TYR A 195 0.84 0.42 20.32
C TYR A 195 -0.64 0.72 20.05
N SER A 196 -1.31 -0.13 19.27
CA SER A 196 -2.73 0.01 18.92
C SER A 196 -3.68 -0.45 20.04
N SER A 197 -3.20 -1.32 20.93
CA SER A 197 -3.90 -1.67 22.17
C SER A 197 -3.43 -0.71 23.26
N GLY A 198 -4.28 0.20 23.74
CA GLY A 198 -4.00 1.14 24.84
C GLY A 198 -3.69 0.51 26.21
N TRP A 199 -3.07 -0.67 26.26
CA TRP A 199 -2.66 -1.40 27.46
C TRP A 199 -1.32 -0.94 28.04
N GLY A 200 -0.72 0.15 27.53
CA GLY A 200 0.56 0.68 28.00
C GLY A 200 0.52 2.09 28.62
N LYS A 201 -0.59 2.83 28.51
CA LYS A 201 -0.67 4.22 29.00
C LYS A 201 -1.38 4.36 30.37
N GLY A 202 -1.44 3.30 31.17
CA GLY A 202 -2.24 3.25 32.40
C GLY A 202 -1.60 2.68 33.68
N LEU A 203 -0.28 2.50 33.75
CA LEU A 203 0.37 1.98 34.99
C LEU A 203 1.65 2.71 35.42
N ALA A 204 1.89 3.94 34.94
CA ALA A 204 2.94 4.81 35.47
C ALA A 204 2.29 6.02 36.15
N GLY A 205 1.78 5.83 37.37
CA GLY A 205 1.17 6.94 38.10
C GLY A 205 0.35 6.58 39.34
N VAL A 206 0.71 5.56 40.11
CA VAL A 206 0.35 5.51 41.54
C VAL A 206 1.44 4.74 42.29
N ALA A 207 2.37 5.48 42.91
CA ALA A 207 3.20 5.05 44.01
C ALA A 207 3.32 6.26 44.95
#